data_AF-A0A935JTM0-F1
#
_entry.id   AF-A0A935JTM0-F1
#
_cell.length_a   1.000
_cell.length_b   1.000
_cell.length_c   1.000
_cell.angle_alpha   90.00
_cell.angle_beta   90.00
_cell.angle_gamma   90.00
#
_symmetry.space_group_name_H-M   'P 1'
#
loop_
_entity.id
_entity.type
_entity.pdbx_description
1 polymer ?
#
loop_
_entity_poly.entity_id
_entity_poly.type
_entity_poly.pdbx_seq_one_letter_code
_entity_poly.pdbx_strand_id
1 'polypeptide(L)'
;MKKRVWVIILILIGLTGCSTIYFLEGKEYEGRRQYIAARAEMYQRCIEGTISLSPPPIQRKLIALIPSQEAIFRTHFDNIKESNPNFPVTMEDLRQDPIYFGMNENYRLVVELIKKRNLYQDLQIEEYETLTVPEVDEESDVFYIALPKDTKHRDMYYLNTEKRGKLRVDYGPMDPDCETARAPFLALIPCEQFRDQLLTAIETLAKQSP
;
A
#
# COMPACT_ATOMS: atom_id res chain seq x y z
N MET A 1 14.67 -56.97 37.94
CA MET A 1 15.70 -56.11 37.32
C MET A 1 15.04 -55.13 36.37
N LYS A 2 15.52 -53.88 36.36
CA LYS A 2 14.82 -52.69 35.86
C LYS A 2 14.75 -52.61 34.32
N LYS A 3 13.57 -52.15 33.87
CA LYS A 3 13.15 -51.62 32.57
C LYS A 3 14.26 -51.00 31.70
N ARG A 4 14.27 -51.33 30.40
CA ARG A 4 14.68 -50.41 29.32
C ARG A 4 13.82 -50.67 28.07
N VAL A 5 12.61 -50.12 28.10
CA VAL A 5 11.84 -49.88 26.86
C VAL A 5 12.52 -48.66 26.21
N TRP A 6 13.15 -48.88 25.07
CA TRP A 6 13.67 -47.82 24.23
C TRP A 6 12.50 -47.04 23.64
N VAL A 7 12.16 -45.94 24.29
CA VAL A 7 11.25 -44.93 23.78
C VAL A 7 12.03 -44.13 22.73
N ILE A 8 11.86 -44.47 21.46
CA ILE A 8 12.22 -43.58 20.35
C ILE A 8 11.11 -42.52 20.31
N ILE A 9 11.22 -41.50 21.18
CA ILE A 9 10.64 -40.19 20.91
C ILE A 9 11.58 -39.54 19.91
N LEU A 10 11.33 -39.78 18.62
CA LEU A 10 11.86 -38.93 17.58
C LEU A 10 11.17 -37.59 17.74
N ILE A 11 11.96 -36.64 18.21
CA ILE A 11 11.65 -35.23 18.44
C ILE A 11 11.06 -34.65 17.14
N LEU A 12 9.73 -34.64 17.08
CA LEU A 12 8.91 -33.85 16.17
C LEU A 12 8.56 -32.51 16.84
N ILE A 13 9.58 -31.88 17.44
CA ILE A 13 9.46 -30.56 18.06
C ILE A 13 10.26 -29.61 17.18
N GLY A 14 9.54 -28.71 16.49
CA GLY A 14 10.11 -27.41 16.12
C GLY A 14 10.31 -27.10 14.64
N LEU A 15 9.51 -27.65 13.72
CA LEU A 15 9.30 -27.01 12.40
C LEU A 15 7.86 -26.52 12.21
N THR A 16 7.11 -26.35 13.30
CA THR A 16 5.99 -25.41 13.31
C THR A 16 6.59 -24.01 13.42
N GLY A 17 7.21 -23.53 12.33
CA GLY A 17 7.43 -22.09 12.19
C GLY A 17 6.07 -21.43 12.42
N CYS A 18 6.00 -20.43 13.30
CA CYS A 18 4.79 -19.64 13.48
C CYS A 18 4.29 -19.28 12.07
N SER A 19 3.18 -19.87 11.64
CA SER A 19 2.61 -19.55 10.34
C SER A 19 2.20 -18.09 10.41
N THR A 20 2.93 -17.23 9.71
CA THR A 20 2.56 -15.82 9.62
C THR A 20 1.16 -15.74 9.02
N ILE A 21 0.23 -15.21 9.79
CA ILE A 21 -1.14 -14.95 9.35
C ILE A 21 -1.12 -13.60 8.64
N TYR A 22 -1.63 -13.57 7.41
CA TYR A 22 -1.81 -12.35 6.64
C TYR A 22 -3.29 -12.02 6.54
N PHE A 23 -3.62 -10.73 6.48
CA PHE A 23 -5.00 -10.26 6.38
C PHE A 23 -5.21 -9.51 5.05
N LEU A 24 -6.32 -9.76 4.38
CA LEU A 24 -6.72 -9.03 3.17
C LEU A 24 -8.25 -9.03 3.06
N GLU A 25 -8.87 -7.85 2.89
CA GLU A 25 -10.31 -7.66 2.72
C GLU A 25 -11.17 -8.39 3.78
N GLY A 26 -10.73 -8.35 5.04
CA GLY A 26 -11.40 -8.99 6.17
C GLY A 26 -11.22 -10.51 6.25
N LYS A 27 -10.34 -11.09 5.43
CA LYS A 27 -10.01 -12.53 5.42
C LYS A 27 -8.60 -12.80 5.91
N GLU A 28 -8.45 -13.92 6.60
CA GLU A 28 -7.16 -14.46 7.05
C GLU A 28 -6.59 -15.43 6.02
N TYR A 29 -5.27 -15.37 5.83
CA TYR A 29 -4.52 -16.23 4.93
C TYR A 29 -3.35 -16.86 5.67
N GLU A 30 -3.40 -18.19 5.79
CA GLU A 30 -2.32 -18.98 6.37
C GLU A 30 -1.23 -19.21 5.32
N GLY A 31 -0.26 -18.29 5.30
CA GLY A 31 0.95 -18.42 4.51
C GLY A 31 1.04 -17.57 3.25
N ARG A 32 2.31 -17.29 2.88
CA ARG A 32 2.70 -16.31 1.86
C ARG A 32 2.07 -16.58 0.48
N ARG A 33 2.01 -17.84 0.03
CA ARG A 33 1.53 -18.17 -1.32
C ARG A 33 0.05 -17.86 -1.52
N GLN A 34 -0.79 -18.21 -0.54
CA GLN A 34 -2.23 -17.95 -0.61
C GLN A 34 -2.52 -16.45 -0.56
N TYR A 35 -1.80 -15.73 0.31
CA TYR A 35 -1.90 -14.28 0.40
C TYR A 35 -1.51 -13.56 -0.90
N ILE A 36 -0.39 -13.94 -1.54
CA ILE A 36 0.04 -13.35 -2.82
C ILE A 36 -0.99 -13.61 -3.92
N ALA A 37 -1.54 -14.83 -4.00
CA ALA A 37 -2.56 -15.16 -4.99
C ALA A 37 -3.84 -14.34 -4.77
N ALA A 38 -4.31 -14.21 -3.52
CA ALA A 38 -5.48 -13.40 -3.18
C ALA A 38 -5.29 -11.92 -3.50
N ARG A 39 -4.08 -11.37 -3.29
CA ARG A 39 -3.75 -9.99 -3.66
C ARG A 39 -3.80 -9.76 -5.17
N ALA A 40 -3.27 -10.70 -5.95
CA ALA A 40 -3.33 -10.62 -7.42
C ALA A 40 -4.78 -10.66 -7.92
N GLU A 41 -5.62 -11.53 -7.35
CA GLU A 41 -7.05 -11.61 -7.68
C GLU A 41 -7.79 -10.32 -7.31
N MET A 42 -7.56 -9.79 -6.10
CA MET A 42 -8.11 -8.51 -5.65
C MET A 42 -7.72 -7.39 -6.61
N TYR A 43 -6.44 -7.29 -6.99
CA TYR A 43 -5.94 -6.28 -7.91
C TYR A 43 -6.70 -6.31 -9.25
N GLN A 44 -6.83 -7.49 -9.85
CA GLN A 44 -7.55 -7.68 -11.11
C GLN A 44 -9.02 -7.28 -10.98
N ARG A 45 -9.72 -7.80 -9.96
CA ARG A 45 -11.14 -7.51 -9.71
C ARG A 45 -11.39 -6.00 -9.55
N CYS A 46 -10.50 -5.32 -8.84
CA CYS A 46 -10.61 -3.90 -8.58
C CYS A 46 -10.47 -3.06 -9.85
N ILE A 47 -9.47 -3.36 -10.69
CA ILE A 47 -9.23 -2.70 -11.98
C ILE A 47 -10.36 -3.00 -12.97
N GLU A 48 -10.79 -4.26 -13.09
CA GLU A 48 -11.84 -4.67 -14.03
C GLU A 48 -13.20 -4.06 -13.67
N GLY A 49 -13.51 -3.95 -12.37
CA GLY A 49 -14.72 -3.29 -11.89
C GLY A 49 -14.71 -1.76 -12.03
N THR A 50 -13.60 -1.15 -12.47
CA THR A 50 -13.49 0.31 -12.62
C THR A 50 -14.12 0.76 -13.94
N ILE A 51 -15.21 1.51 -13.84
CA ILE A 51 -15.92 2.09 -14.99
C ILE A 51 -15.14 3.30 -15.50
N SER A 52 -14.82 3.33 -16.79
CA SER A 52 -14.13 4.46 -17.44
C SER A 52 -15.11 5.60 -17.76
N LEU A 53 -14.67 6.85 -17.60
CA LEU A 53 -15.39 8.05 -18.00
C LEU A 53 -14.92 8.52 -19.37
N SER A 54 -15.83 8.80 -20.30
CA SER A 54 -15.48 9.35 -21.62
C SER A 54 -16.47 10.44 -22.02
N PRO A 55 -16.01 11.68 -22.30
CA PRO A 55 -14.61 12.16 -22.22
C PRO A 55 -14.08 12.26 -20.77
N PRO A 56 -12.75 12.39 -20.56
CA PRO A 56 -12.21 12.60 -19.22
C PRO A 56 -12.76 13.91 -18.61
N PRO A 57 -13.22 13.89 -17.36
CA PRO A 57 -13.84 15.05 -16.75
C PRO A 57 -12.86 16.18 -16.40
N ILE A 58 -11.56 15.90 -16.31
CA ILE A 58 -10.52 16.87 -15.97
C ILE A 58 -9.58 17.02 -17.17
N GLN A 59 -9.52 18.23 -17.75
CA GLN A 59 -8.71 18.54 -18.94
C GLN A 59 -7.25 18.88 -18.61
N ARG A 60 -6.84 18.70 -17.36
CA ARG A 60 -5.45 18.86 -16.92
C ARG A 60 -4.71 17.53 -17.07
N LYS A 61 -3.39 17.59 -17.07
CA LYS A 61 -2.50 16.43 -16.88
C LYS A 61 -2.40 16.08 -15.39
N LEU A 62 -2.32 14.80 -15.05
CA LEU A 62 -1.94 14.36 -13.72
C LEU A 62 -0.50 13.85 -13.73
N ILE A 63 0.35 14.37 -12.83
CA ILE A 63 1.66 13.79 -12.51
C ILE A 63 1.49 12.98 -11.22
N ALA A 64 1.55 11.66 -11.31
CA ALA A 64 1.46 10.75 -10.19
C ALA A 64 2.86 10.31 -9.72
N LEU A 65 3.26 10.77 -8.54
CA LEU A 65 4.53 10.41 -7.90
C LEU A 65 4.32 9.24 -6.94
N ILE A 66 4.90 8.09 -7.26
CA ILE A 66 4.85 6.88 -6.43
C ILE A 66 6.23 6.54 -5.86
N PRO A 67 6.33 6.02 -4.62
CA PRO A 67 7.61 5.62 -4.08
C PRO A 67 8.12 4.37 -4.81
N SER A 68 9.42 4.36 -5.11
CA SER A 68 10.09 3.16 -5.58
C SER A 68 10.07 2.06 -4.51
N GLN A 69 10.22 0.82 -4.93
CA GLN A 69 10.28 -0.31 -4.00
C GLN A 69 11.42 -0.16 -2.97
N GLU A 70 12.57 0.38 -3.37
CA GLU A 70 13.70 0.62 -2.48
C GLU A 70 13.41 1.76 -1.49
N ALA A 71 12.67 2.81 -1.90
CA ALA A 71 12.23 3.88 -1.01
C ALA A 71 11.34 3.35 0.13
N ILE A 72 10.43 2.44 -0.21
CA ILE A 72 9.56 1.75 0.75
C ILE A 72 10.42 0.96 1.75
N PHE A 73 11.30 0.09 1.26
CA PHE A 73 12.14 -0.74 2.13
C PHE A 73 13.01 0.11 3.07
N ARG A 74 13.66 1.14 2.55
CA ARG A 74 14.51 2.04 3.35
C ARG A 74 13.70 2.77 4.42
N THR A 75 12.56 3.35 4.04
CA THR A 75 11.74 4.09 4.99
C THR A 75 11.25 3.19 6.14
N HIS A 76 10.81 1.96 5.84
CA HIS A 76 10.41 1.03 6.89
C HIS A 76 11.59 0.54 7.73
N PHE A 77 12.75 0.28 7.12
CA PHE A 77 13.95 -0.08 7.85
C PHE A 77 14.36 1.01 8.83
N ASP A 78 14.44 2.26 8.35
CA ASP A 78 14.82 3.42 9.15
C ASP A 78 13.82 3.62 10.30
N ASN A 79 12.51 3.55 10.03
CA ASN A 79 11.47 3.64 11.07
C ASN A 79 11.61 2.53 12.14
N ILE A 80 11.91 1.29 11.75
CA ILE A 80 12.12 0.19 12.70
C ILE A 80 13.39 0.43 13.54
N LYS A 81 14.47 0.90 12.92
CA LYS A 81 15.74 1.16 13.61
C LYS A 81 15.69 2.39 14.50
N GLU A 82 14.91 3.40 14.15
CA GLU A 82 14.68 4.58 14.98
C GLU A 82 13.85 4.23 16.21
N SER A 83 12.76 3.47 16.05
CA SER A 83 11.92 3.02 17.16
C SER A 83 12.58 1.96 18.05
N ASN A 84 13.36 1.06 17.46
CA ASN A 84 14.09 0.01 18.18
C ASN A 84 15.43 -0.31 17.49
N PRO A 85 16.53 0.39 17.87
CA PRO A 85 17.84 0.21 17.24
C PRO A 85 18.37 -1.23 17.25
N ASN A 86 18.01 -1.99 18.28
CA ASN A 86 18.47 -3.35 18.50
C ASN A 86 17.55 -4.41 17.88
N PHE A 87 16.45 -4.03 17.23
CA PHE A 87 15.55 -4.98 16.59
C PHE A 87 16.31 -5.74 15.47
N PRO A 88 16.32 -7.08 15.48
CA PRO A 88 17.11 -7.89 14.56
C PRO A 88 16.43 -8.02 13.19
N VAL A 89 16.24 -6.89 12.51
CA VAL A 89 15.78 -6.81 11.13
C VAL A 89 16.92 -6.37 10.21
N THR A 90 16.96 -6.96 9.03
CA THR A 90 17.82 -6.56 7.91
C THR A 90 16.96 -6.04 6.76
N MET A 91 17.59 -5.32 5.83
CA MET A 91 16.94 -4.93 4.57
C MET A 91 16.46 -6.14 3.77
N GLU A 92 17.15 -7.28 3.84
CA GLU A 92 16.76 -8.49 3.11
C GLU A 92 15.50 -9.12 3.70
N ASP A 93 15.32 -9.06 5.02
CA ASP A 93 14.08 -9.53 5.66
C ASP A 93 12.86 -8.75 5.14
N LEU A 94 13.00 -7.43 4.95
CA LEU A 94 11.94 -6.59 4.39
C LEU A 94 11.68 -6.90 2.91
N ARG A 95 12.73 -7.19 2.13
CA ARG A 95 12.61 -7.57 0.71
C ARG A 95 11.87 -8.88 0.49
N GLN A 96 11.98 -9.81 1.45
CA GLN A 96 11.33 -11.12 1.38
C GLN A 96 9.91 -11.12 1.96
N ASP A 97 9.51 -10.09 2.69
CA ASP A 97 8.19 -9.97 3.27
C ASP A 97 7.15 -9.55 2.22
N PRO A 98 6.09 -10.35 1.98
CA PRO A 98 5.05 -10.02 1.00
C PRO A 98 4.23 -8.77 1.35
N ILE A 99 4.28 -8.27 2.59
CA ILE A 99 3.64 -7.01 2.99
C ILE A 99 4.37 -5.83 2.36
N TYR A 100 5.68 -5.70 2.57
CA TYR A 100 6.46 -4.57 2.04
C TYR A 100 6.64 -4.65 0.52
N PHE A 101 6.83 -5.85 -0.02
CA PHE A 101 6.74 -6.06 -1.47
C PHE A 101 5.38 -5.62 -2.02
N GLY A 102 4.31 -5.96 -1.30
CA GLY A 102 2.95 -5.61 -1.69
C GLY A 102 2.60 -4.12 -1.62
N MET A 103 3.33 -3.32 -0.84
CA MET A 103 3.04 -1.89 -0.71
C MET A 103 3.23 -1.13 -2.03
N ASN A 104 4.26 -1.44 -2.82
CA ASN A 104 4.44 -0.81 -4.14
C ASN A 104 3.29 -1.14 -5.08
N GLU A 105 2.84 -2.40 -5.10
CA GLU A 105 1.69 -2.83 -5.90
C GLU A 105 0.41 -2.09 -5.49
N ASN A 106 0.23 -1.80 -4.19
CA ASN A 106 -0.91 -1.01 -3.72
C ASN A 106 -0.85 0.43 -4.23
N TYR A 107 0.32 1.06 -4.22
CA TYR A 107 0.50 2.40 -4.78
C TYR A 107 0.28 2.43 -6.28
N ARG A 108 0.73 1.39 -6.98
CA ARG A 108 0.46 1.22 -8.42
C ARG A 108 -1.01 1.00 -8.70
N LEU A 109 -1.71 0.23 -7.87
CA LEU A 109 -3.16 0.04 -7.97
C LEU A 109 -3.89 1.40 -7.95
N VAL A 110 -3.54 2.29 -7.01
CA VAL A 110 -4.14 3.63 -6.92
C VAL A 110 -4.03 4.40 -8.23
N VAL A 111 -2.83 4.45 -8.80
CA VAL A 111 -2.59 5.19 -10.05
C VAL A 111 -3.26 4.52 -11.25
N GLU A 112 -3.24 3.19 -11.31
CA GLU A 112 -3.93 2.44 -12.35
C GLU A 112 -5.46 2.57 -12.26
N LEU A 113 -6.03 2.69 -11.05
CA LEU A 113 -7.45 3.01 -10.87
C LEU A 113 -7.79 4.40 -11.44
N ILE A 114 -6.97 5.42 -11.16
CA ILE A 114 -7.16 6.78 -11.70
C ILE A 114 -7.12 6.75 -13.24
N LYS A 115 -6.13 6.05 -13.79
CA LYS A 115 -5.95 5.85 -15.24
C LYS A 115 -7.13 5.10 -15.85
N LYS A 116 -7.55 3.99 -15.26
CA LYS A 116 -8.67 3.16 -15.74
C LYS A 116 -10.00 3.91 -15.69
N ARG A 117 -10.22 4.69 -14.63
CA ARG A 117 -11.36 5.60 -14.50
C ARG A 117 -11.36 6.71 -15.55
N ASN A 118 -10.20 6.99 -16.15
CA ASN A 118 -9.99 8.05 -17.14
C ASN A 118 -10.39 9.42 -16.59
N LEU A 119 -9.90 9.76 -15.39
CA LEU A 119 -10.25 11.01 -14.70
C LEU A 119 -9.60 12.24 -15.36
N TYR A 120 -8.36 12.10 -15.82
CA TYR A 120 -7.52 13.18 -16.37
C TYR A 120 -7.28 12.98 -17.87
N GLN A 121 -7.03 14.07 -18.59
CA GLN A 121 -6.73 14.02 -20.03
C GLN A 121 -5.43 13.28 -20.33
N ASP A 122 -4.42 13.50 -19.50
CA ASP A 122 -3.14 12.81 -19.56
C ASP A 122 -2.71 12.40 -18.15
N LEU A 123 -1.94 11.32 -18.06
CA LEU A 123 -1.43 10.79 -16.81
C LEU A 123 0.02 10.34 -16.99
N GLN A 124 0.91 11.03 -16.28
CA GLN A 124 2.32 10.67 -16.17
C GLN A 124 2.56 10.01 -14.82
N ILE A 125 3.31 8.90 -14.80
CA ILE A 125 3.70 8.20 -13.58
C ILE A 125 5.20 8.36 -13.42
N GLU A 126 5.64 8.81 -12.25
CA GLU A 126 7.05 8.91 -11.89
C GLU A 126 7.30 8.17 -10.59
N GLU A 127 8.39 7.38 -10.56
CA GLU A 127 8.86 6.77 -9.31
C GLU A 127 9.88 7.67 -8.63
N TYR A 128 9.83 7.74 -7.30
CA TYR A 128 10.80 8.50 -6.51
C TYR A 128 11.52 7.62 -5.49
N GLU A 129 12.80 7.90 -5.26
CA GLU A 129 13.52 7.41 -4.07
C GLU A 129 13.43 8.40 -2.91
N THR A 130 13.51 9.70 -3.22
CA THR A 130 13.24 10.80 -2.31
C THR A 130 12.15 11.66 -2.91
N LEU A 131 11.09 11.93 -2.13
CA LEU A 131 9.95 12.70 -2.62
C LEU A 131 10.36 14.17 -2.84
N THR A 132 10.36 14.58 -4.10
CA THR A 132 10.41 15.98 -4.52
C THR A 132 9.12 16.26 -5.28
N VAL A 133 8.29 17.15 -4.73
CA VAL A 133 7.01 17.52 -5.35
C VAL A 133 7.27 18.72 -6.28
N PRO A 134 7.02 18.61 -7.60
CA PRO A 134 7.18 19.74 -8.50
C PRO A 134 6.15 20.82 -8.21
N GLU A 135 6.45 22.05 -8.64
CA GLU A 135 5.47 23.13 -8.66
C GLU A 135 4.32 22.77 -9.61
N VAL A 136 3.11 23.16 -9.21
CA VAL A 136 1.89 22.87 -9.98
C VAL A 136 1.48 24.12 -10.75
N ASP A 137 1.14 23.95 -12.02
CA ASP A 137 0.65 25.00 -12.91
C ASP A 137 -0.84 24.79 -13.28
N GLU A 138 -1.40 25.68 -14.08
CA GLU A 138 -2.81 25.63 -14.47
C GLU A 138 -3.17 24.40 -15.33
N GLU A 139 -2.17 23.77 -15.96
CA GLU A 139 -2.34 22.65 -16.89
C GLU A 139 -2.11 21.28 -16.22
N SER A 140 -1.62 21.26 -14.98
CA SER A 140 -1.24 20.05 -14.27
C SER A 140 -1.82 19.98 -12.86
N ASP A 141 -2.08 18.77 -12.39
CA ASP A 141 -2.24 18.43 -10.97
C ASP A 141 -1.13 17.43 -10.60
N VAL A 142 -0.71 17.40 -9.33
CA VAL A 142 0.28 16.44 -8.83
C VAL A 142 -0.32 15.58 -7.74
N PHE A 143 -0.44 14.28 -7.99
CA PHE A 143 -0.81 13.30 -6.97
C PHE A 143 0.45 12.65 -6.41
N TYR A 144 0.60 12.57 -5.10
CA TYR A 144 1.75 11.90 -4.51
C TYR A 144 1.42 11.22 -3.19
N ILE A 145 2.29 10.28 -2.87
CA ILE A 145 2.25 9.47 -1.66
C ILE A 145 3.42 9.91 -0.82
N ALA A 146 3.21 10.31 0.42
CA ALA A 146 4.27 10.56 1.38
C ALA A 146 4.37 9.37 2.33
N LEU A 147 5.52 8.69 2.29
CA LEU A 147 5.82 7.61 3.24
C LEU A 147 6.02 8.19 4.65
N PRO A 148 5.54 7.52 5.70
CA PRO A 148 5.68 8.00 7.07
C PRO A 148 7.15 7.94 7.50
N LYS A 149 7.69 9.05 7.99
CA LYS A 149 9.01 9.12 8.65
C LYS A 149 8.91 9.31 10.18
N ASP A 150 7.70 9.34 10.73
CA ASP A 150 7.47 9.59 12.16
C ASP A 150 6.25 8.82 12.69
N THR A 151 6.25 8.62 14.01
CA THR A 151 5.46 7.78 14.96
C THR A 151 3.97 7.46 14.71
N LYS A 152 3.36 7.90 13.61
CA LYS A 152 2.01 7.46 13.21
C LYS A 152 2.00 6.38 12.13
N HIS A 153 3.16 6.06 11.52
CA HIS A 153 3.39 4.93 10.59
C HIS A 153 2.30 4.72 9.51
N ARG A 154 1.66 5.80 9.04
CA ARG A 154 0.62 5.77 8.00
C ARG A 154 1.09 6.48 6.75
N ASP A 155 0.85 5.83 5.61
CA ASP A 155 1.02 6.46 4.32
C ASP A 155 -0.02 7.57 4.13
N MET A 156 0.43 8.69 3.57
CA MET A 156 -0.39 9.89 3.42
C MET A 156 -0.45 10.26 1.94
N TYR A 157 -1.66 10.50 1.46
CA TYR A 157 -1.90 10.74 0.05
C TYR A 157 -2.36 12.17 -0.16
N TYR A 158 -1.83 12.79 -1.20
CA TYR A 158 -2.03 14.20 -1.46
C TYR A 158 -2.29 14.44 -2.94
N LEU A 159 -3.15 15.42 -3.19
CA LEU A 159 -3.36 16.03 -4.49
C LEU A 159 -2.99 17.51 -4.38
N ASN A 160 -1.95 17.94 -5.09
CA ASN A 160 -1.63 19.34 -5.25
C ASN A 160 -2.26 19.87 -6.53
N THR A 161 -2.93 21.02 -6.43
CA THR A 161 -3.49 21.76 -7.57
C THR A 161 -2.99 23.20 -7.50
N GLU A 162 -2.80 23.87 -8.63
CA GLU A 162 -2.36 25.28 -8.66
C GLU A 162 -3.30 26.18 -7.83
N LYS A 163 -4.61 26.04 -8.04
CA LYS A 163 -5.64 26.88 -7.40
C LYS A 163 -5.79 26.72 -5.89
N ARG A 164 -5.45 25.56 -5.31
CA ARG A 164 -5.70 25.27 -3.88
C ARG A 164 -4.49 24.75 -3.13
N GLY A 165 -3.36 24.56 -3.80
CA GLY A 165 -2.18 23.94 -3.21
C GLY A 165 -2.47 22.50 -2.79
N LYS A 166 -1.93 22.11 -1.63
CA LYS A 166 -1.90 20.73 -1.15
C LYS A 166 -3.20 20.31 -0.47
N LEU A 167 -3.89 19.33 -1.05
CA LEU A 167 -5.10 18.71 -0.49
C LEU A 167 -4.80 17.28 -0.04
N ARG A 168 -5.20 16.92 1.18
CA ARG A 168 -5.08 15.54 1.67
C ARG A 168 -6.22 14.70 1.09
N VAL A 169 -5.88 13.51 0.63
CA VAL A 169 -6.84 12.47 0.25
C VAL A 169 -6.92 11.49 1.42
N ASP A 170 -7.93 11.65 2.26
CA ASP A 170 -8.14 10.79 3.44
C ASP A 170 -8.75 9.44 3.04
N TYR A 171 -8.09 8.33 3.37
CA TYR A 171 -8.64 6.99 3.18
C TYR A 171 -7.99 5.90 4.06
N GLY A 172 -8.74 4.81 4.28
CA GLY A 172 -8.25 3.56 4.89
C GLY A 172 -8.25 3.54 6.43
N PRO A 173 -8.34 2.34 7.06
CA PRO A 173 -8.26 2.23 8.50
C PRO A 173 -6.83 2.54 8.93
N MET A 174 -6.75 3.32 9.99
CA MET A 174 -5.57 4.07 10.30
C MET A 174 -4.72 3.42 11.41
N ASP A 175 -5.22 2.42 12.16
CA ASP A 175 -4.40 1.61 13.06
C ASP A 175 -4.84 0.14 12.98
N PRO A 176 -3.93 -0.84 12.88
CA PRO A 176 -4.19 -2.16 13.45
C PRO A 176 -4.13 -2.06 14.98
N ASP A 177 -5.09 -2.68 15.68
CA ASP A 177 -5.20 -2.66 17.15
C ASP A 177 -4.03 -3.37 17.89
N CYS A 178 -3.11 -4.02 17.17
CA CYS A 178 -2.03 -4.83 17.74
C CYS A 178 -0.71 -4.65 16.99
N GLU A 179 0.39 -4.39 17.72
CA GLU A 179 1.77 -4.32 17.21
C GLU A 179 2.23 -5.60 16.48
N THR A 180 1.57 -6.74 16.73
CA THR A 180 1.88 -8.03 16.08
C THR A 180 1.04 -8.32 14.84
N ALA A 181 0.02 -7.52 14.53
CA ALA A 181 -0.84 -7.70 13.36
C ALA A 181 -0.32 -6.85 12.20
N ARG A 182 0.41 -7.48 11.27
CA ARG A 182 0.83 -6.83 10.03
C ARG A 182 -0.33 -6.81 9.04
N ALA A 183 -1.14 -5.75 9.10
CA ALA A 183 -2.29 -5.53 8.25
C ALA A 183 -1.88 -4.65 7.04
N PRO A 184 -2.00 -5.12 5.79
CA PRO A 184 -1.78 -4.28 4.61
C PRO A 184 -2.88 -3.22 4.46
N PHE A 185 -2.65 -2.32 3.52
CA PHE A 185 -3.48 -1.20 3.09
C PHE A 185 -4.96 -1.50 2.75
N LEU A 186 -5.36 -2.77 2.65
CA LEU A 186 -6.75 -3.22 2.48
C LEU A 186 -7.10 -4.38 3.42
N ALA A 187 -6.46 -4.47 4.58
CA ALA A 187 -6.67 -5.58 5.51
C ALA A 187 -8.14 -5.75 5.91
N LEU A 188 -8.89 -4.65 5.99
CA LEU A 188 -10.27 -4.63 6.48
C LEU A 188 -11.28 -4.03 5.50
N ILE A 189 -10.83 -3.43 4.39
CA ILE A 189 -11.71 -2.75 3.42
C ILE A 189 -11.68 -3.51 2.10
N PRO A 190 -12.85 -3.90 1.54
CA PRO A 190 -12.94 -4.45 0.20
C PRO A 190 -12.40 -3.48 -0.86
N CYS A 191 -11.71 -3.99 -1.88
CA CYS A 191 -11.06 -3.13 -2.87
C CYS A 191 -12.05 -2.26 -3.64
N GLU A 192 -13.27 -2.73 -3.88
CA GLU A 192 -14.31 -1.97 -4.58
C GLU A 192 -14.74 -0.74 -3.78
N GLN A 193 -14.94 -0.92 -2.46
CA GLN A 193 -15.25 0.19 -1.57
C GLN A 193 -14.08 1.19 -1.54
N PHE A 194 -12.86 0.69 -1.43
CA PHE A 194 -11.65 1.50 -1.48
C PHE A 194 -11.57 2.32 -2.78
N ARG A 195 -11.69 1.65 -3.93
CA ARG A 195 -11.69 2.25 -5.27
C ARG A 195 -12.70 3.38 -5.36
N ASP A 196 -13.95 3.11 -4.99
CA ASP A 196 -15.04 4.05 -5.19
C ASP A 196 -14.84 5.31 -4.33
N GLN A 197 -14.38 5.14 -3.08
CA GLN A 197 -14.05 6.25 -2.19
C GLN A 197 -12.88 7.08 -2.73
N LEU A 198 -11.78 6.42 -3.11
CA LEU A 198 -10.58 7.07 -3.63
C LEU A 198 -10.87 7.87 -4.90
N LEU A 199 -11.50 7.24 -5.90
CA LEU A 199 -11.77 7.87 -7.19
C LEU A 199 -12.74 9.04 -7.04
N THR A 200 -13.77 8.89 -6.19
CA THR A 200 -14.71 9.97 -5.90
C THR A 200 -14.03 11.14 -5.19
N ALA A 201 -13.15 10.87 -4.22
CA ALA A 201 -12.40 11.91 -3.51
C ALA A 201 -11.48 12.68 -4.45
N ILE A 202 -10.71 11.98 -5.29
CA ILE A 202 -9.82 12.63 -6.29
C ILE A 202 -10.64 13.46 -7.28
N GLU A 203 -11.70 12.87 -7.87
CA GLU A 203 -12.57 13.57 -8.81
C GLU A 203 -13.18 14.84 -8.17
N THR A 204 -13.66 14.72 -6.93
CA THR A 204 -14.26 15.83 -6.19
C THR A 204 -13.23 16.92 -5.92
N LEU A 205 -12.07 16.58 -5.36
CA LEU A 205 -11.04 17.57 -5.02
C LEU A 205 -10.49 18.29 -6.26
N ALA A 206 -10.33 17.57 -7.37
CA ALA A 206 -9.87 18.14 -8.63
C ALA A 206 -10.92 19.05 -9.29
N LYS A 207 -12.22 18.70 -9.17
CA LYS A 207 -13.35 19.46 -9.72
C LYS A 207 -13.83 20.61 -8.84
N GLN A 208 -13.59 20.58 -7.53
CA GLN A 208 -13.93 21.67 -6.59
C GLN A 208 -13.07 22.94 -6.78
N SER A 209 -12.68 23.18 -8.02
CA SER A 209 -12.08 24.40 -8.52
C SER A 209 -13.21 25.40 -8.83
N PRO A 210 -13.36 26.51 -8.09
CA PRO A 210 -14.05 27.68 -8.64
C PRO A 210 -13.34 28.21 -9.90
#